data_AF-A0A968QAG2-F1
#
_entry.id   AF-A0A968QAG2-F1
#
_cell.length_a   1.000
_cell.length_b   1.000
_cell.length_c   1.000
_cell.angle_alpha   90.00
_cell.angle_beta   90.00
_cell.angle_gamma   90.00
#
_symmetry.space_group_name_H-M   'P 1'
#
loop_
_entity.id
_entity.type
_entity.pdbx_description
1 polymer ?
#
loop_
_entity_poly.entity_id
_entity_poly.type
_entity_poly.pdbx_seq_one_letter_code
_entity_poly.pdbx_strand_id
1 'polypeptide(L)'
;MGIDLEIDEPYTLKESMPIHLVEDRKYIIRDKFFLGLGYIVIRFAEYQIAKYPDYCCLHIVRVLNQFLDRELKLSIPQATEIQPLKPQDWKVKAWTQRESQIMAANKIRDRYLEPVKAFNLKH
;
A
#
# COMPACT_ATOMS: atom_id res chain seq x y z
N MET A 1 11.10 -14.93 10.70
CA MET A 1 10.44 -13.61 10.60
C MET A 1 9.33 -13.73 9.56
N GLY A 2 8.09 -13.48 9.94
CA GLY A 2 6.95 -13.43 9.01
C GLY A 2 6.69 -11.99 8.59
N ILE A 3 6.30 -11.77 7.33
CA ILE A 3 5.90 -10.47 6.81
C ILE A 3 4.54 -10.64 6.15
N ASP A 4 3.59 -9.81 6.56
CA ASP A 4 2.30 -9.62 5.88
C ASP A 4 2.38 -8.31 5.10
N LEU A 5 2.24 -8.40 3.78
CA LEU A 5 2.32 -7.26 2.87
C LEU A 5 1.02 -7.20 2.07
N GLU A 6 0.23 -6.14 2.25
CA GLU A 6 -1.06 -5.98 1.61
C GLU A 6 -1.18 -4.66 0.83
N ILE A 7 -1.92 -4.71 -0.26
CA ILE A 7 -2.35 -3.55 -1.02
C ILE A 7 -3.86 -3.37 -0.77
N ASP A 8 -4.25 -2.20 -0.30
CA ASP A 8 -5.63 -1.84 -0.03
C ASP A 8 -6.19 -1.06 -1.22
N GLU A 9 -7.09 -1.68 -1.99
CA GLU A 9 -7.94 -0.95 -2.94
C GLU A 9 -9.16 -0.31 -2.25
N PRO A 10 -9.63 0.86 -2.73
CA PRO A 10 -10.83 1.47 -2.18
C PRO A 10 -12.10 0.67 -2.50
N TYR A 11 -12.14 -0.06 -3.61
CA TYR A 11 -13.28 -0.85 -4.08
C TYR A 11 -12.83 -1.99 -5.00
N THR A 12 -13.59 -3.08 -5.07
CA THR A 12 -13.26 -4.27 -5.90
C THR A 12 -13.15 -3.93 -7.38
N LEU A 13 -12.28 -4.62 -8.11
CA LEU A 13 -12.02 -4.31 -9.52
C LEU A 13 -13.22 -4.58 -10.44
N LYS A 14 -13.95 -5.67 -10.18
CA LYS A 14 -15.00 -6.15 -11.10
C LYS A 14 -16.36 -5.53 -10.80
N GLU A 15 -16.77 -5.52 -9.54
CA GLU A 15 -18.11 -5.06 -9.14
C GLU A 15 -18.12 -3.60 -8.65
N SER A 16 -16.95 -2.97 -8.50
CA SER A 16 -16.82 -1.63 -7.92
C SER A 16 -17.42 -1.51 -6.52
N MET A 17 -17.34 -2.59 -5.73
CA MET A 17 -17.92 -2.67 -4.40
C MET A 17 -16.93 -2.22 -3.33
N PRO A 18 -17.32 -1.39 -2.35
CA PRO A 18 -16.44 -0.96 -1.26
C PRO A 18 -15.79 -2.11 -0.49
N ILE A 19 -14.49 -2.00 -0.22
CA ILE A 19 -13.67 -2.98 0.50
C ILE A 19 -12.56 -2.25 1.29
N HIS A 20 -11.87 -2.93 2.22
CA HIS A 20 -10.79 -2.35 3.06
C HIS A 20 -11.24 -1.11 3.85
N LEU A 21 -12.48 -1.14 4.34
CA LEU A 21 -13.14 -0.02 4.99
C LEU A 21 -12.68 0.17 6.43
N VAL A 22 -12.59 1.44 6.87
CA VAL A 22 -12.23 1.78 8.27
C VAL A 22 -13.24 1.22 9.26
N GLU A 23 -14.50 1.11 8.86
CA GLU A 23 -15.61 0.60 9.67
C GLU A 23 -15.57 -0.93 9.81
N ASP A 24 -14.83 -1.63 8.94
CA ASP A 24 -14.79 -3.09 8.92
C ASP A 24 -13.74 -3.64 9.89
N ARG A 25 -14.23 -4.06 11.06
CA ARG A 25 -13.41 -4.60 12.15
C ARG A 25 -12.62 -5.84 11.78
N LYS A 26 -12.99 -6.57 10.71
CA LYS A 26 -12.28 -7.79 10.32
C LYS A 26 -10.82 -7.51 9.97
N TYR A 27 -10.53 -6.35 9.37
CA TYR A 27 -9.17 -5.95 9.02
C TYR A 27 -8.33 -5.67 10.27
N ILE A 28 -8.91 -4.98 11.27
CA ILE A 28 -8.25 -4.73 12.56
C ILE A 28 -7.94 -6.05 13.29
N ILE A 29 -8.89 -7.00 13.29
CA ILE A 29 -8.72 -8.30 13.94
C ILE A 29 -7.61 -9.10 13.26
N ARG A 30 -7.59 -9.12 11.93
CA ARG A 30 -6.59 -9.83 11.14
C ARG A 30 -5.19 -9.24 11.38
N ASP A 31 -5.05 -7.93 11.39
CA ASP A 31 -3.76 -7.27 11.64
C ASP A 31 -3.26 -7.59 13.06
N LYS A 32 -4.16 -7.57 14.06
CA LYS A 32 -3.82 -7.98 15.43
C LYS A 32 -3.41 -9.45 15.53
N PHE A 33 -4.04 -10.33 14.75
CA PHE A 33 -3.68 -11.74 14.70
C PHE A 33 -2.24 -11.93 14.21
N PHE A 34 -1.88 -11.32 13.09
CA PHE A 34 -0.50 -11.40 12.56
C PHE A 34 0.52 -10.77 13.50
N LEU A 35 0.23 -9.59 14.04
CA LEU A 35 1.10 -8.94 15.02
C LEU A 35 1.31 -9.82 16.27
N GLY A 36 0.26 -10.51 16.74
CA GLY A 36 0.34 -11.45 17.86
C GLY A 36 1.22 -12.68 17.59
N LEU A 37 1.38 -13.05 16.32
CA LEU A 37 2.30 -14.11 15.87
C LEU A 37 3.72 -13.61 15.59
N GLY A 38 4.01 -12.33 15.85
CA GLY A 38 5.32 -11.72 15.59
C GLY A 38 5.59 -11.41 14.11
N TYR A 39 4.55 -11.27 13.30
CA TYR A 39 4.70 -10.83 11.90
C TYR A 39 4.85 -9.31 11.86
N ILE A 40 5.61 -8.84 10.86
CA ILE A 40 5.62 -7.42 10.47
C ILE A 40 4.47 -7.21 9.49
N VAL A 41 3.54 -6.31 9.80
CA VAL A 41 2.41 -5.97 8.92
C VAL A 41 2.70 -4.64 8.22
N ILE A 42 2.73 -4.65 6.89
CA ILE A 42 2.90 -3.46 6.04
C ILE A 42 1.73 -3.39 5.07
N ARG A 43 1.03 -2.26 5.05
CA ARG A 43 -0.10 -2.01 4.15
C ARG A 43 0.15 -0.77 3.30
N PHE A 44 -0.18 -0.84 2.03
CA PHE A 44 -0.16 0.29 1.11
C PHE A 44 -1.53 0.50 0.50
N ALA A 45 -1.97 1.74 0.35
CA ALA A 45 -3.07 2.02 -0.56
C ALA A 45 -2.65 1.69 -1.99
N GLU A 46 -3.56 1.14 -2.80
CA GLU A 46 -3.31 0.85 -4.22
C GLU A 46 -2.74 2.07 -4.97
N TYR A 47 -3.24 3.26 -4.64
CA TYR A 47 -2.71 4.53 -5.16
C TYR A 47 -1.20 4.71 -4.93
N GLN A 48 -0.70 4.38 -3.74
CA GLN A 48 0.72 4.54 -3.40
C GLN A 48 1.58 3.62 -4.27
N ILE A 49 1.14 2.37 -4.47
CA ILE A 49 1.83 1.39 -5.31
C ILE A 49 1.80 1.83 -6.78
N ALA A 50 0.64 2.27 -7.26
CA ALA A 50 0.47 2.67 -8.65
C ALA A 50 1.25 3.93 -9.04
N LYS A 51 1.40 4.89 -8.12
CA LYS A 51 2.08 6.16 -8.38
C LYS A 51 3.53 6.19 -7.95
N TYR A 52 3.89 5.48 -6.88
CA TYR A 52 5.19 5.60 -6.23
C TYR A 52 5.74 4.21 -5.81
N PRO A 53 5.90 3.26 -6.75
CA PRO A 53 6.36 1.90 -6.43
C PRO A 53 7.76 1.90 -5.78
N ASP A 54 8.67 2.75 -6.23
CA ASP A 54 10.02 2.86 -5.65
C ASP A 54 10.00 3.33 -4.19
N TYR A 55 9.06 4.21 -3.84
CA TYR A 55 8.83 4.60 -2.46
C TYR A 55 8.29 3.47 -1.60
N CYS A 56 7.42 2.64 -2.16
CA CYS A 56 6.89 1.47 -1.46
C CYS A 56 8.04 0.50 -1.15
N CYS A 57 8.91 0.23 -2.13
CA CYS A 57 10.13 -0.58 -1.93
C CYS A 57 11.06 0.02 -0.86
N LEU A 58 11.34 1.32 -0.95
CA LEU A 58 12.15 2.03 0.06
C LEU A 58 11.51 1.95 1.45
N HIS A 59 10.18 2.08 1.55
CA HIS A 59 9.47 1.97 2.81
C HIS A 59 9.58 0.55 3.39
N ILE A 60 9.39 -0.49 2.58
CA ILE A 60 9.57 -1.89 3.00
C ILE A 60 10.98 -2.08 3.58
N VAL A 61 12.02 -1.69 2.85
CA VAL A 61 13.43 -1.82 3.30
C VAL A 61 13.65 -1.10 4.63
N ARG A 62 13.13 0.13 4.77
CA ARG A 62 13.24 0.92 6.01
C ARG A 62 12.52 0.28 7.19
N VAL A 63 11.39 -0.37 6.97
CA VAL A 63 10.67 -1.11 8.03
C VAL A 63 11.46 -2.36 8.41
N LEU A 64 11.87 -3.19 7.45
CA LEU A 64 12.60 -4.43 7.73
C LEU A 64 13.91 -4.20 8.48
N ASN A 65 14.67 -3.16 8.11
CA ASN A 65 15.94 -2.82 8.74
C ASN A 65 15.81 -2.37 10.22
N GLN A 66 14.61 -2.13 10.73
CA GLN A 66 14.35 -1.89 12.17
C GLN A 66 14.37 -3.19 12.98
N PHE A 67 14.11 -4.33 12.34
CA PHE A 67 14.01 -5.64 12.99
C PHE A 67 15.18 -6.57 12.65
N LEU A 68 15.97 -6.24 11.64
CA LEU A 68 17.12 -7.03 11.22
C LEU A 68 18.40 -6.63 11.98
N ASP A 69 19.18 -7.64 12.35
CA ASP A 69 20.54 -7.47 12.86
C ASP A 69 21.42 -6.76 11.84
N ARG A 70 22.47 -6.09 12.33
CA ARG A 70 23.35 -5.23 11.52
C ARG A 70 23.86 -5.90 10.24
N GLU A 71 24.20 -7.18 10.31
CA GLU A 71 24.77 -7.96 9.21
C GLU A 71 23.73 -8.36 8.14
N LEU A 72 22.45 -8.38 8.52
CA LEU A 72 21.34 -8.74 7.64
C LEU A 72 20.61 -7.52 7.07
N LYS A 73 21.02 -6.30 7.44
CA LYS A 73 20.37 -5.08 6.95
C LYS A 73 20.48 -4.98 5.43
N LEU A 74 19.34 -4.75 4.81
CA LEU A 74 19.22 -4.53 3.38
C LEU A 74 19.82 -3.17 3.02
N SER A 75 20.49 -3.09 1.88
CA SER A 75 20.95 -1.82 1.33
C SER A 75 19.74 -0.94 0.99
N ILE A 76 19.84 0.33 1.37
CA ILE A 76 18.85 1.33 0.98
C ILE A 76 19.29 1.86 -0.40
N PRO A 77 18.42 1.82 -1.43
CA PRO A 77 18.71 2.44 -2.72
C PRO A 77 19.14 3.90 -2.51
N GLN A 78 20.15 4.36 -3.27
CA GLN A 78 20.63 5.73 -3.12
C GLN A 78 19.47 6.72 -3.34
N ALA A 79 19.23 7.59 -2.36
CA ALA A 79 18.08 8.51 -2.35
C ALA A 79 18.04 9.48 -3.54
N THR A 80 19.12 9.58 -4.32
CA THR A 80 19.25 10.40 -5.53
C THR A 80 18.36 9.95 -6.69
N GLU A 81 17.88 8.70 -6.68
CA GLU A 81 17.03 8.16 -7.75
C GLU A 81 15.53 8.27 -7.45
N ILE A 82 15.15 8.60 -6.21
CA ILE A 82 13.76 8.60 -5.75
C ILE A 82 13.33 10.04 -5.43
N GLN A 83 12.35 10.58 -6.18
CA GLN A 83 11.89 11.97 -6.01
C GLN A 83 11.29 12.23 -4.62
N PRO A 84 11.83 13.13 -3.76
CA PRO A 84 11.34 13.34 -2.39
C PRO A 84 9.83 13.64 -2.31
N LEU A 85 9.07 12.76 -1.63
CA LEU A 85 7.64 12.99 -1.31
C LEU A 85 7.50 13.73 0.01
N LYS A 86 6.55 14.68 0.08
CA LYS A 86 6.21 15.29 1.36
C LYS A 86 5.39 14.30 2.19
N PRO A 87 5.48 14.32 3.54
CA PRO A 87 4.74 13.39 4.39
C PRO A 87 3.23 13.36 4.12
N GLN A 88 2.63 14.51 3.78
CA GLN A 88 1.21 14.60 3.44
C GLN A 88 0.86 13.94 2.10
N ASP A 89 1.79 13.87 1.16
CA ASP A 89 1.57 13.29 -0.16
C ASP A 89 1.68 11.76 -0.11
N TRP A 90 2.37 11.25 0.92
CA TRP A 90 2.56 9.81 1.16
C TRP A 90 1.50 9.20 2.08
N LYS A 91 1.03 9.93 3.10
CA LYS A 91 0.08 9.38 4.08
C LYS A 91 -1.32 9.28 3.50
N VAL A 92 -1.76 8.06 3.21
CA VAL A 92 -3.13 7.75 2.81
C VAL A 92 -3.89 7.16 3.99
N LYS A 93 -5.10 7.65 4.26
CA LYS A 93 -6.01 7.07 5.24
C LYS A 93 -6.85 5.97 4.58
N ALA A 94 -7.24 4.97 5.36
CA ALA A 94 -8.29 4.04 4.95
C ALA A 94 -9.60 4.79 4.64
N TRP A 95 -10.41 4.22 3.75
CA TRP A 95 -11.62 4.86 3.24
C TRP A 95 -12.85 4.42 4.03
N THR A 96 -13.73 5.38 4.30
CA THR A 96 -15.10 5.10 4.73
C THR A 96 -15.89 4.47 3.58
N GLN A 97 -17.00 3.81 3.92
CA GLN A 97 -17.91 3.27 2.90
C GLN A 97 -18.34 4.34 1.88
N ARG A 98 -18.65 5.54 2.38
CA ARG A 98 -19.07 6.67 1.54
C ARG A 98 -17.95 7.15 0.61
N GLU A 99 -16.73 7.31 1.13
CA GLU A 99 -15.57 7.72 0.32
C GLU A 99 -15.28 6.71 -0.78
N SER A 100 -15.29 5.42 -0.44
CA SER A 100 -15.12 4.34 -1.41
C SER A 100 -16.18 4.39 -2.53
N GLN A 101 -17.46 4.57 -2.19
CA GLN A 101 -18.54 4.71 -3.18
C GLN A 101 -18.35 5.93 -4.08
N ILE A 102 -17.92 7.07 -3.52
CA ILE A 102 -17.62 8.27 -4.28
C ILE A 102 -16.44 8.02 -5.24
N MET A 103 -15.40 7.32 -4.78
CA MET A 103 -14.24 6.98 -5.60
C MET A 103 -14.62 6.03 -6.75
N ALA A 104 -15.49 5.05 -6.49
CA ALA A 104 -16.01 4.12 -7.48
C ALA A 104 -16.84 4.86 -8.55
N ALA A 105 -17.79 5.70 -8.13
CA ALA A 105 -18.61 6.50 -9.05
C ALA A 105 -17.76 7.44 -9.93
N ASN A 106 -16.68 7.99 -9.38
CA ASN A 106 -15.76 8.86 -10.11
C ASN A 106 -14.66 8.11 -10.89
N LYS A 107 -14.68 6.76 -10.87
CA LYS A 107 -13.67 5.91 -11.51
C LYS A 107 -12.24 6.31 -11.19
N ILE A 108 -11.97 6.60 -9.92
CA ILE A 108 -10.67 7.14 -9.48
C ILE A 108 -9.53 6.17 -9.81
N ARG A 109 -9.76 4.86 -9.71
CA ARG A 109 -8.77 3.82 -10.08
C ARG A 109 -8.30 3.95 -11.52
N ASP A 110 -9.18 4.25 -12.47
CA ASP A 110 -8.80 4.37 -13.87
C ASP A 110 -7.70 5.42 -14.04
N ARG A 111 -7.86 6.59 -13.39
CA ARG A 111 -6.91 7.70 -13.51
C ARG A 111 -5.51 7.37 -13.03
N TYR A 112 -5.38 6.67 -11.90
CA TYR A 112 -4.06 6.38 -11.34
C TYR A 112 -3.48 5.05 -11.83
N LEU A 113 -4.30 4.12 -12.35
CA LEU A 113 -3.84 2.85 -12.92
C LEU A 113 -3.52 2.92 -14.42
N GLU A 114 -3.86 4.00 -15.13
CA GLU A 114 -3.50 4.15 -16.56
C GLU A 114 -2.02 3.81 -16.87
N PRO A 115 -1.01 4.31 -16.11
CA PRO A 115 0.38 3.95 -16.37
C PRO A 115 0.67 2.45 -16.20
N VAL A 116 0.01 1.80 -15.24
CA VAL A 116 0.15 0.36 -14.96
C VAL A 116 -0.47 -0.45 -16.10
N LYS A 117 -1.66 -0.08 -16.56
CA LYS A 117 -2.30 -0.69 -17.74
C LYS A 117 -1.41 -0.57 -18.97
N ALA A 118 -0.84 0.61 -19.21
CA ALA A 118 0.04 0.87 -20.34
C ALA A 118 1.35 0.05 -20.28
N PHE A 119 1.89 -0.20 -19.09
CA PHE A 119 3.04 -1.09 -18.89
C PHE A 119 2.70 -2.54 -19.27
N ASN A 120 1.58 -3.05 -18.75
CA ASN A 120 1.12 -4.43 -19.01
C ASN A 120 0.71 -4.69 -20.47
N LEU A 121 0.41 -3.66 -21.26
CA LEU A 121 0.12 -3.82 -22.70
C LEU A 121 1.39 -3.88 -23.56
N LYS A 122 2.54 -3.47 -23.01
CA LYS A 122 3.81 -3.41 -23.74
C LYS A 122 4.68 -4.64 -23.52
N HIS A 123 4.39 -5.47 -22.53
CA HIS A 123 5.16 -6.64 -22.09
C HIS A 123 4.22 -7.83 -21.93
#